data_AF-A0A1X6Z9E7-F1
#
_entry.id   AF-A0A1X6Z9E7-F1
#
_cell.length_a   1.000
_cell.length_b   1.000
_cell.length_c   1.000
_cell.angle_alpha   90.00
_cell.angle_beta   90.00
_cell.angle_gamma   90.00
#
_symmetry.space_group_name_H-M   'P 1'
#
loop_
_entity.id
_entity.type
_entity.pdbx_description
1 polymer ?
#
loop_
_entity_poly.entity_id
_entity_poly.type
_entity_poly.pdbx_seq_one_letter_code
_entity_poly.pdbx_strand_id
1 'polypeptide(L)'
;MKRMMAAASAGLVLTLGACIAPPEGVNPEDVQEYKLAAASIGCEMATEADFQPVELQAGLTREQSTGITSYLLSKGEAERLPGGGVKLTTGACS
;
A
#
# COMPACT_ATOMS: atom_id res chain seq x y z
N MET A 1 -58.04 10.37 -8.45
CA MET A 1 -57.28 11.52 -8.99
C MET A 1 -56.73 12.39 -7.87
N LYS A 2 -55.47 12.21 -7.45
CA LYS A 2 -54.62 13.30 -6.94
C LYS A 2 -53.14 12.85 -6.79
N ARG A 3 -52.38 13.17 -7.84
CA ARG A 3 -50.98 13.62 -7.86
C ARG A 3 -49.94 12.82 -7.07
N MET A 4 -49.29 11.92 -7.80
CA MET A 4 -47.93 11.46 -7.58
C MET A 4 -46.98 12.68 -7.58
N MET A 5 -46.18 12.86 -6.54
CA MET A 5 -44.99 13.71 -6.56
C MET A 5 -43.79 12.83 -6.21
N ALA A 6 -43.09 12.40 -7.25
CA ALA A 6 -41.79 11.77 -7.15
C ALA A 6 -40.76 12.85 -6.82
N ALA A 7 -40.24 12.83 -5.59
CA ALA A 7 -39.03 13.57 -5.24
C ALA A 7 -37.83 12.66 -5.50
N ALA A 8 -37.26 12.78 -6.70
CA ALA A 8 -35.98 12.18 -7.05
C ALA A 8 -34.86 12.93 -6.32
N SER A 9 -34.54 12.50 -5.10
CA SER A 9 -33.34 12.93 -4.38
C SER A 9 -32.14 12.22 -4.99
N ALA A 10 -31.58 12.79 -6.06
CA ALA A 10 -30.27 12.43 -6.57
C ALA A 10 -29.21 12.83 -5.53
N GLY A 11 -28.96 11.92 -4.58
CA GLY A 11 -27.81 11.99 -3.69
C GLY A 11 -26.55 11.84 -4.54
N LEU A 12 -25.88 12.95 -4.81
CA LEU A 12 -24.57 13.02 -5.42
C LEU A 12 -23.58 12.33 -4.48
N VAL A 13 -23.37 11.03 -4.67
CA VAL A 13 -22.29 10.28 -4.03
C VAL A 13 -20.98 10.78 -4.64
N LEU A 14 -20.40 11.82 -4.04
CA LEU A 14 -19.02 12.19 -4.27
C LEU A 14 -18.15 11.07 -3.71
N THR A 15 -17.90 10.04 -4.52
CA THR A 15 -16.78 9.13 -4.29
C THR A 15 -15.52 9.96 -4.50
N LEU A 16 -15.09 10.67 -3.46
CA LEU A 16 -13.72 11.18 -3.38
C LEU A 16 -12.83 9.97 -3.60
N GLY A 17 -12.27 9.85 -4.81
CA GLY A 17 -11.25 8.87 -5.10
C GLY A 17 -10.17 9.08 -4.06
N ALA A 18 -10.02 8.12 -3.15
CA ALA A 18 -8.95 8.14 -2.18
C ALA A 18 -7.64 7.98 -2.98
N CYS A 19 -7.08 9.10 -3.42
CA CYS A 19 -5.66 9.17 -3.72
C CYS A 19 -4.96 8.92 -2.39
N ILE A 20 -4.77 7.64 -2.06
CA ILE A 20 -4.02 7.22 -0.89
C ILE A 20 -2.62 7.78 -1.11
N ALA A 21 -2.26 8.80 -0.34
CA ALA A 21 -0.93 9.34 -0.34
C ALA A 21 0.03 8.32 0.30
N PRO A 22 1.33 8.35 -0.05
CA PRO A 22 2.34 7.66 0.74
C PRO A 22 2.27 8.08 2.22
N PRO A 23 2.76 7.22 3.13
CA PRO A 23 2.82 7.53 4.57
C PRO A 23 3.55 8.85 4.86
N GLU A 24 3.33 9.42 6.05
CA GLU A 24 4.07 10.60 6.49
C GLU A 24 5.58 10.36 6.46
N GLY A 25 6.34 11.34 5.97
CA GLY A 25 7.78 11.23 5.83
C GLY A 25 8.26 10.25 4.76
N VAL A 26 7.37 9.73 3.91
CA VAL A 26 7.70 8.88 2.77
C VAL A 26 7.39 9.63 1.48
N ASN A 27 8.37 9.75 0.60
CA ASN A 27 8.19 10.28 -0.75
C ASN A 27 8.06 9.11 -1.77
N PRO A 28 7.70 9.39 -3.04
CA PRO A 28 7.57 8.34 -4.05
C PRO A 28 8.87 7.58 -4.37
N GLU A 29 10.03 8.22 -4.25
CA GLU A 29 11.34 7.59 -4.47
C GLU A 29 11.62 6.53 -3.38
N ASP A 30 11.31 6.84 -2.11
CA ASP A 30 11.44 5.91 -1.00
C ASP A 30 10.61 4.62 -1.20
N VAL A 31 9.40 4.74 -1.79
CA VAL A 31 8.57 3.58 -2.14
C VAL A 31 9.23 2.73 -3.22
N GLN A 32 9.92 3.35 -4.17
CA GLN A 32 10.62 2.64 -5.24
C GLN A 32 11.88 1.96 -4.71
N GLU A 33 12.65 2.63 -3.85
CA GLU A 33 13.81 2.05 -3.17
C GLU A 33 13.40 0.87 -2.28
N TYR A 34 12.27 0.98 -1.57
CA TYR A 34 11.71 -0.13 -0.81
C TYR A 34 11.39 -1.35 -1.69
N LYS A 35 10.78 -1.13 -2.87
CA LYS A 35 10.47 -2.21 -3.82
C LYS A 35 11.74 -2.87 -4.38
N LEU A 36 12.75 -2.08 -4.73
CA LEU A 36 14.03 -2.58 -5.22
C LEU A 36 14.77 -3.37 -4.15
N ALA A 37 14.80 -2.86 -2.92
CA ALA A 37 15.42 -3.53 -1.78
C ALA A 37 14.68 -4.82 -1.39
N ALA A 38 13.34 -4.85 -1.45
CA ALA A 38 12.59 -6.08 -1.25
C ALA A 38 12.89 -7.12 -2.36
N ALA A 39 13.05 -6.67 -3.60
CA ALA A 39 13.45 -7.56 -4.69
C ALA A 39 14.86 -8.16 -4.50
N SER A 40 15.78 -7.42 -3.87
CA SER A 40 17.14 -7.92 -3.62
C SER A 40 17.19 -9.09 -2.63
N ILE A 41 16.16 -9.26 -1.80
CA ILE A 41 16.03 -10.37 -0.85
C ILE A 41 15.01 -11.43 -1.27
N GLY A 42 14.39 -11.30 -2.44
CA GLY A 42 13.44 -12.29 -2.97
C GLY A 42 11.96 -11.98 -2.76
N CYS A 43 11.60 -10.71 -2.53
CA CYS A 43 10.23 -10.17 -2.55
C CYS A 43 9.28 -10.60 -1.42
N GLU A 44 9.65 -11.60 -0.63
CA GLU A 44 8.90 -12.04 0.55
C GLU A 44 9.58 -11.54 1.82
N MET A 45 8.80 -10.85 2.66
CA MET A 45 9.22 -10.36 3.97
C MET A 45 8.27 -10.94 5.02
N ALA A 46 8.63 -12.09 5.58
CA ALA A 46 7.78 -12.85 6.50
C ALA A 46 8.00 -12.42 7.97
N THR A 47 9.23 -12.06 8.31
CA THR A 47 9.68 -11.77 9.67
C THR A 47 10.41 -10.44 9.75
N GLU A 48 10.60 -9.89 10.95
CA GLU A 48 11.38 -8.64 11.12
C GLU A 48 12.79 -8.72 10.55
N ALA A 49 13.40 -9.91 10.55
CA ALA A 49 14.74 -10.14 10.02
C ALA A 49 14.80 -9.94 8.50
N ASP A 50 13.68 -10.13 7.79
CA ASP A 50 13.57 -9.88 6.35
C ASP A 50 13.37 -8.39 6.06
N PHE A 51 12.64 -7.67 6.91
CA PHE A 51 12.44 -6.22 6.76
C PHE A 51 13.73 -5.42 7.02
N GLN A 52 14.56 -5.86 7.95
CA GLN A 52 15.75 -5.12 8.37
C GLN A 52 16.77 -4.83 7.24
N PRO A 53 17.13 -5.78 6.36
CA PRO A 53 17.98 -5.48 5.21
C PRO A 53 17.28 -4.59 4.17
N VAL A 54 15.95 -4.66 4.03
CA VAL A 54 15.19 -3.80 3.12
C VAL A 54 15.22 -2.35 3.61
N GLU A 55 14.97 -2.15 4.90
CA GLU A 55 15.03 -0.86 5.58
C GLU A 55 16.42 -0.22 5.46
N LEU A 56 17.47 -1.00 5.70
CA LEU A 56 18.84 -0.51 5.60
C LEU A 56 19.19 -0.08 4.17
N GLN A 57 18.81 -0.87 3.17
CA GLN A 57 19.10 -0.57 1.76
C GLN A 57 18.31 0.65 1.27
N ALA A 58 17.05 0.77 1.66
CA ALA A 58 16.17 1.86 1.25
C ALA A 58 16.29 3.13 2.12
N GLY A 59 17.11 3.09 3.18
CA GLY A 59 17.30 4.24 4.09
C GLY A 59 16.05 4.56 4.93
N LEU A 60 15.24 3.56 5.27
CA LEU A 60 13.94 3.71 5.92
C LEU A 60 13.98 3.35 7.40
N THR A 61 13.13 4.02 8.19
CA THR A 61 12.79 3.55 9.54
C THR A 61 11.76 2.42 9.51
N ARG A 62 11.60 1.74 10.65
CA ARG A 62 10.59 0.69 10.83
C ARG A 62 9.17 1.20 10.62
N GLU A 63 8.88 2.42 11.06
CA GLU A 63 7.57 3.05 10.88
C GLU A 63 7.30 3.33 9.40
N GLN A 64 8.30 3.84 8.67
CA GLN A 64 8.17 4.11 7.24
C GLN A 64 8.00 2.82 6.44
N SER A 65 8.78 1.78 6.70
CA SER A 65 8.66 0.47 6.00
C SER A 65 7.30 -0.19 6.26
N THR A 66 6.79 -0.11 7.49
CA THR A 66 5.47 -0.61 7.87
C THR A 66 4.36 0.18 7.18
N GLY A 67 4.52 1.51 7.12
CA GLY A 67 3.62 2.40 6.40
C GLY A 67 3.59 2.08 4.91
N ILE A 68 4.75 1.91 4.27
CA ILE A 68 4.87 1.56 2.85
C ILE A 68 4.24 0.19 2.60
N THR A 69 4.50 -0.79 3.46
CA THR A 69 3.87 -2.12 3.35
C THR A 69 2.35 -2.03 3.37
N SER A 70 1.79 -1.27 4.31
CA SER A 70 0.35 -1.06 4.43
C SER A 70 -0.22 -0.32 3.22
N TYR A 71 0.53 0.67 2.71
CA TYR A 71 0.22 1.39 1.50
C TYR A 71 0.15 0.45 0.29
N LEU A 72 1.18 -0.37 0.06
CA LEU A 72 1.23 -1.32 -1.06
C LEU A 72 0.12 -2.39 -0.98
N LEU A 73 -0.16 -2.91 0.22
CA LEU A 73 -1.30 -3.80 0.45
C LEU A 73 -2.63 -3.13 0.04
N SER A 74 -2.84 -1.86 0.42
CA SER A 74 -4.06 -1.12 0.07
C SER A 74 -4.21 -0.89 -1.44
N LYS A 75 -3.08 -0.87 -2.16
CA LYS A 75 -3.01 -0.71 -3.62
C LYS A 75 -3.13 -2.04 -4.38
N GLY A 76 -3.12 -3.18 -3.68
CA GLY A 76 -3.04 -4.51 -4.30
C GLY A 76 -1.66 -4.82 -4.90
N GLU A 77 -0.64 -4.07 -4.49
CA GLU A 77 0.75 -4.23 -4.93
C GLU A 77 1.58 -5.12 -3.97
N ALA A 78 0.92 -5.68 -2.96
CA ALA A 78 1.45 -6.68 -2.07
C ALA A 78 0.31 -7.59 -1.58
N GLU A 79 0.68 -8.78 -1.12
CA GLU A 79 -0.22 -9.78 -0.55
C GLU A 79 0.24 -10.19 0.85
N ARG A 80 -0.71 -10.53 1.73
CA ARG A 80 -0.38 -11.05 3.07
C ARG A 80 -0.03 -12.53 2.97
N LEU A 81 1.06 -12.92 3.62
CA LEU A 81 1.45 -14.32 3.70
C LEU A 81 0.67 -15.04 4.82
N PRO A 82 0.33 -16.35 4.65
CA PRO A 82 -0.41 -17.10 5.67
C PRO A 82 0.28 -17.18 7.04
N GLY A 83 1.61 -17.14 7.07
CA GLY A 83 2.43 -17.17 8.28
C GLY A 83 2.73 -15.79 8.90
N GLY A 84 2.18 -14.71 8.33
CA GLY A 84 2.53 -13.34 8.67
C GLY A 84 3.54 -12.73 7.70
N GLY A 85 3.62 -11.39 7.71
CA GLY A 85 4.39 -10.63 6.74
C GLY A 85 3.69 -10.46 5.38
N VAL A 86 4.47 -10.14 4.35
CA VAL A 86 3.97 -9.80 3.01
C VAL A 86 4.84 -10.34 1.88
N LYS A 87 4.24 -10.48 0.71
CA LYS A 87 4.91 -10.63 -0.58
C LYS A 87 4.60 -9.43 -1.45
N LEU A 88 5.61 -8.76 -1.99
CA LEU A 88 5.36 -7.73 -2.99
C LEU A 88 4.99 -8.38 -4.33
N THR A 89 4.05 -7.79 -5.06
CA THR A 89 3.53 -8.31 -6.34
C THR A 89 3.63 -7.27 -7.46
N THR A 90 4.56 -6.32 -7.31
CA THR A 90 4.76 -5.19 -8.21
C THR A 90 6.23 -4.99 -8.55
N GLY A 91 6.51 -4.33 -9.67
CA GLY A 91 7.86 -3.90 -10.03
C GLY A 91 8.74 -5.11 -10.36
N ALA A 92 9.92 -5.21 -9.75
CA ALA A 92 10.78 -6.38 -9.92
C ALA A 92 10.22 -7.66 -9.23
N CYS A 93 9.15 -7.53 -8.45
CA CYS A 93 8.49 -8.62 -7.73
C CYS A 93 7.20 -9.12 -8.39
N SER A 94 6.89 -8.68 -9.61
CA SER A 94 5.75 -9.15 -10.42
C SER A 94 6.13 -10.19 -11.46
#